data_AF-A0A2N3GJH5-F1
#
_entry.id   AF-A0A2N3GJH5-F1
#
_cell.length_a   1.000
_cell.length_b   1.000
_cell.length_c   1.000
_cell.angle_alpha   90.00
_cell.angle_beta   90.00
_cell.angle_gamma   90.00
#
_symmetry.space_group_name_H-M   'P 1'
#
loop_
_entity.id
_entity.type
_entity.pdbx_description
1 polymer ?
#
loop_
_entity_poly.entity_id
_entity_poly.type
_entity_poly.pdbx_seq_one_letter_code
_entity_poly.pdbx_strand_id
1 'polypeptide(L)'
;MKIAVITALVVAGVALSGCSAPAQPATPQSTGGASCTYLADGAAAKPAKLPASTGVPNTGSVDYVLNLNGQPVGLTLDQAAAPCTVNSFISLAGQGYFDKTVCHRLGDVPGSFQMLQCGDPTATGTGSPGYRFAEEVTGKETYPAGTLAMARTSQPSSQGSQFFLVFGDTVLPPNYTVFGTIDAAGLKVLGALAAAGTDNSEGMGVGTPLTPAEITSVKPR
;
A
#
# COMPACT_ATOMS: atom_id res chain seq x y z
N MET A 1 92.48 15.84 -11.16
CA MET A 1 91.37 15.46 -10.25
C MET A 1 90.06 15.70 -11.00
N LYS A 2 89.33 14.61 -11.27
CA LYS A 2 87.92 14.50 -11.71
C LYS A 2 87.50 15.03 -13.11
N ILE A 3 87.37 14.05 -14.01
CA ILE A 3 86.57 14.02 -15.25
C ILE A 3 85.08 14.06 -14.89
N ALA A 4 84.25 14.78 -15.65
CA ALA A 4 82.80 14.55 -15.69
C ALA A 4 82.26 14.80 -17.11
N VAL A 5 81.84 13.69 -17.72
CA VAL A 5 81.08 13.57 -18.97
C VAL A 5 79.62 13.90 -18.67
N ILE A 6 78.96 14.70 -19.50
CA ILE A 6 77.50 14.92 -19.41
C ILE A 6 76.86 14.40 -20.70
N THR A 7 76.14 13.30 -20.53
CA THR A 7 75.41 12.53 -21.53
C THR A 7 74.07 13.19 -21.84
N ALA A 8 73.72 13.27 -23.14
CA ALA A 8 72.42 13.71 -23.62
C ALA A 8 71.32 12.67 -23.34
N LEU A 9 70.13 13.14 -22.93
CA LEU A 9 68.91 12.32 -22.86
C LEU A 9 67.80 13.06 -23.64
N VAL A 10 67.42 12.52 -24.80
CA VAL A 10 66.25 12.96 -25.57
C VAL A 10 65.09 12.06 -25.19
N VAL A 11 64.05 12.63 -24.59
CA VAL A 11 62.80 11.93 -24.23
C VAL A 11 61.82 12.09 -25.40
N ALA A 12 61.46 10.97 -26.04
CA ALA A 12 60.41 10.91 -27.06
C ALA A 12 59.04 10.81 -26.36
N GLY A 13 58.15 11.78 -26.61
CA GLY A 13 56.77 11.77 -26.14
C GLY A 13 55.88 10.88 -27.02
N VAL A 14 55.17 9.94 -26.41
CA VAL A 14 54.14 9.11 -27.05
C VAL A 14 52.78 9.79 -26.81
N ALA A 15 52.13 10.24 -27.88
CA ALA A 15 50.77 10.77 -27.83
C ALA A 15 49.76 9.60 -27.92
N LEU A 16 48.97 9.38 -26.87
CA LEU A 16 47.83 8.46 -26.86
C LEU A 16 46.60 9.19 -27.42
N SER A 17 46.26 8.89 -28.67
CA SER A 17 45.01 9.32 -29.30
C SER A 17 43.84 8.52 -28.70
N GLY A 18 43.06 9.14 -27.82
CA GLY A 18 41.81 8.59 -27.32
C GLY A 18 40.71 8.69 -28.38
N CYS A 19 40.17 7.55 -28.82
CA CYS A 19 38.96 7.50 -29.62
C CYS A 19 37.75 7.87 -28.75
N SER A 20 37.18 9.06 -28.92
CA SER A 20 35.86 9.41 -28.39
C SER A 20 34.77 8.77 -29.24
N ALA A 21 34.06 7.80 -28.69
CA ALA A 21 32.84 7.28 -29.31
C ALA A 21 31.71 8.34 -29.19
N PRO A 22 30.93 8.61 -30.26
CA PRO A 22 29.81 9.52 -30.17
C PRO A 22 28.73 8.96 -29.23
N ALA A 23 28.29 9.78 -28.28
CA ALA A 23 27.20 9.44 -27.38
C ALA A 23 25.91 9.19 -28.19
N GLN A 24 25.42 7.96 -28.12
CA GLN A 24 24.14 7.58 -28.70
C GLN A 24 23.02 8.36 -27.98
N PRO A 25 22.08 8.99 -28.70
CA PRO A 25 20.91 9.60 -28.07
C PRO A 25 20.16 8.54 -27.26
N ALA A 26 19.98 8.78 -25.97
CA ALA A 26 19.13 7.94 -25.14
C ALA A 26 17.71 7.97 -25.73
N THR A 27 17.21 6.81 -26.14
CA THR A 27 15.79 6.63 -26.43
C THR A 27 14.98 7.05 -25.19
N PRO A 28 13.83 7.72 -25.35
CA PRO A 28 12.94 7.97 -24.21
C PRO A 28 12.58 6.60 -23.62
N GLN A 29 13.01 6.33 -22.37
CA GLN A 29 12.50 5.19 -21.63
C GLN A 29 10.99 5.37 -21.53
N SER A 30 10.23 4.54 -22.24
CA SER A 30 8.86 4.23 -21.84
C SER A 30 8.93 3.85 -20.37
N THR A 31 8.40 4.71 -19.49
CA THR A 31 8.36 4.46 -18.04
C THR A 31 7.47 3.24 -17.81
N GLY A 32 8.10 2.06 -17.81
CA GLY A 32 7.46 0.74 -17.73
C GLY A 32 6.91 0.49 -16.33
N GLY A 33 5.70 0.99 -16.08
CA GLY A 33 4.92 0.67 -14.89
C GLY A 33 4.49 -0.80 -14.85
N ALA A 34 3.95 -1.23 -13.72
CA ALA A 34 3.40 -2.57 -13.54
C ALA A 34 2.20 -2.82 -14.46
N SER A 35 1.98 -4.11 -14.75
CA SER A 35 0.76 -4.62 -15.37
C SER A 35 -0.04 -5.38 -14.31
N CYS A 36 -1.28 -4.97 -14.12
CA CYS A 36 -2.17 -5.47 -13.08
C CYS A 36 -3.40 -6.15 -13.70
N THR A 37 -3.82 -7.26 -13.10
CA THR A 37 -5.00 -8.02 -13.54
C THR A 37 -6.12 -7.87 -12.52
N TYR A 38 -7.22 -7.25 -12.95
CA TYR A 38 -8.44 -7.10 -12.17
C TYR A 38 -9.56 -7.89 -12.84
N LEU A 39 -10.05 -8.93 -12.17
CA LEU A 39 -11.04 -9.85 -12.71
C LEU A 39 -12.42 -9.44 -12.20
N ALA A 40 -13.36 -9.19 -13.11
CA ALA A 40 -14.75 -8.94 -12.73
C ALA A 40 -15.28 -10.12 -11.89
N ASP A 41 -15.96 -9.79 -10.79
CA ASP A 41 -16.41 -10.77 -9.81
C ASP A 41 -17.66 -10.27 -9.08
N GLY A 42 -18.80 -10.87 -9.43
CA GLY A 42 -20.09 -10.54 -8.84
C GLY A 42 -20.55 -9.10 -9.09
N ALA A 43 -21.54 -8.69 -8.29
CA ALA A 43 -22.06 -7.32 -8.31
C ALA A 43 -21.28 -6.45 -7.33
N ALA A 44 -20.97 -5.21 -7.73
CA ALA A 44 -20.36 -4.24 -6.85
C ALA A 44 -21.34 -3.77 -5.77
N ALA A 45 -20.89 -3.73 -4.52
CA ALA A 45 -21.65 -3.20 -3.37
C ALA A 45 -22.03 -1.73 -3.53
N LYS A 46 -21.20 -0.98 -4.27
CA LYS A 46 -21.40 0.40 -4.68
C LYS A 46 -20.82 0.54 -6.10
N PRO A 47 -21.35 1.43 -6.97
CA PRO A 47 -20.81 1.59 -8.32
C PRO A 47 -19.29 1.84 -8.30
N ALA A 48 -18.55 0.99 -9.01
CA ALA A 48 -17.11 1.09 -9.16
C ALA A 48 -16.72 0.68 -10.59
N LYS A 49 -15.73 1.36 -11.14
CA LYS A 49 -15.07 1.02 -12.40
C LYS A 49 -13.76 0.32 -12.09
N LEU A 50 -13.39 -0.62 -12.97
CA LEU A 50 -12.08 -1.23 -12.93
C LEU A 50 -10.97 -0.16 -13.03
N PRO A 51 -9.90 -0.27 -12.24
CA PRO A 51 -8.72 0.58 -12.37
C PRO A 51 -7.94 0.28 -13.67
N ALA A 52 -7.01 1.16 -14.03
CA ALA A 52 -6.11 0.94 -15.16
C ALA A 52 -5.25 -0.31 -14.93
N SER A 53 -5.10 -1.15 -15.96
CA SER A 53 -4.36 -2.41 -15.90
C SER A 53 -2.90 -2.31 -16.36
N THR A 54 -2.50 -1.21 -17.00
CA THR A 54 -1.15 -1.03 -17.57
C THR A 54 -0.60 0.34 -17.22
N GLY A 55 0.73 0.45 -17.12
CA GLY A 55 1.38 1.71 -16.77
C GLY A 55 1.11 2.11 -15.31
N VAL A 56 0.82 1.12 -14.46
CA VAL A 56 0.57 1.34 -13.04
C VAL A 56 1.87 1.74 -12.34
N PRO A 57 1.92 2.84 -11.56
CA PRO A 57 3.11 3.19 -10.79
C PRO A 57 3.56 2.04 -9.90
N ASN A 58 4.86 1.73 -9.96
CA ASN A 58 5.48 0.61 -9.24
C ASN A 58 6.77 1.02 -8.50
N THR A 59 6.90 2.31 -8.20
CA THR A 59 8.03 2.88 -7.47
C THR A 59 7.54 3.97 -6.54
N GLY A 60 8.26 4.16 -5.43
CA GLY A 60 7.94 5.20 -4.45
C GLY A 60 6.65 4.95 -3.67
N SER A 61 6.11 6.03 -3.13
CA SER A 61 4.91 6.01 -2.30
C SER A 61 4.08 7.26 -2.54
N VAL A 62 2.80 7.21 -2.17
CA VAL A 62 1.89 8.35 -2.24
C VAL A 62 1.10 8.49 -0.95
N ASP A 63 0.87 9.73 -0.53
CA ASP A 63 0.21 10.02 0.73
C ASP A 63 -1.28 10.31 0.55
N TYR A 64 -2.09 9.72 1.43
CA TYR A 64 -3.54 9.86 1.49
C TYR A 64 -3.98 10.18 2.91
N VAL A 65 -5.18 10.73 3.05
CA VAL A 65 -5.88 10.91 4.32
C VAL A 65 -7.21 10.19 4.24
N LEU A 66 -7.42 9.24 5.16
CA LEU A 66 -8.71 8.64 5.45
C LEU A 66 -9.34 9.44 6.61
N ASN A 67 -10.49 10.05 6.39
CA ASN A 67 -11.20 10.81 7.42
C ASN A 67 -12.19 9.91 8.16
N LEU A 68 -11.80 9.41 9.32
CA LEU A 68 -12.58 8.52 10.17
C LEU A 68 -13.34 9.34 11.22
N ASN A 69 -14.68 9.33 11.18
CA ASN A 69 -15.54 10.19 12.01
C ASN A 69 -15.15 11.68 11.96
N GLY A 70 -14.68 12.14 10.79
CA GLY A 70 -14.17 13.50 10.59
C GLY A 70 -12.78 13.77 11.19
N GLN A 71 -12.09 12.76 11.72
CA GLN A 71 -10.71 12.85 12.20
C GLN A 71 -9.74 12.27 11.14
N PRO A 72 -8.60 12.93 10.89
CA PRO A 72 -7.66 12.49 9.86
C PRO A 72 -6.83 11.29 10.34
N VAL A 73 -6.75 10.28 9.48
CA VAL A 73 -5.82 9.14 9.56
C VAL A 73 -4.89 9.22 8.36
N GLY A 74 -3.63 9.60 8.57
CA GLY A 74 -2.66 9.72 7.49
C GLY A 74 -2.17 8.35 7.05
N LEU A 75 -2.15 8.12 5.73
CA LEU A 75 -1.73 6.88 5.09
C LEU A 75 -0.58 7.17 4.12
N THR A 76 0.49 6.38 4.19
CA THR A 76 1.54 6.37 3.15
C THR A 76 1.42 5.04 2.39
N LEU A 77 1.02 5.10 1.12
CA LEU A 77 0.73 3.94 0.28
C LEU A 77 1.97 3.55 -0.53
N ASP A 78 2.43 2.31 -0.42
CA ASP A 78 3.68 1.83 -1.02
C ASP A 78 3.45 1.24 -2.43
N GLN A 79 3.70 2.07 -3.45
CA GLN A 79 3.56 1.68 -4.85
C GLN A 79 4.65 0.71 -5.29
N ALA A 80 5.81 0.69 -4.62
CA ALA A 80 6.88 -0.23 -4.95
C ALA A 80 6.59 -1.65 -4.44
N ALA A 81 6.05 -1.77 -3.22
CA ALA A 81 5.76 -3.06 -2.61
C ALA A 81 4.46 -3.69 -3.14
N ALA A 82 3.40 -2.90 -3.36
CA ALA A 82 2.07 -3.39 -3.70
C ALA A 82 1.39 -2.54 -4.80
N PRO A 83 1.98 -2.45 -6.02
CA PRO A 83 1.51 -1.55 -7.08
C PRO A 83 0.04 -1.77 -7.45
N CYS A 84 -0.40 -3.02 -7.62
CA CYS A 84 -1.76 -3.32 -8.05
C CYS A 84 -2.79 -3.04 -6.96
N THR A 85 -2.41 -3.27 -5.70
CA THR A 85 -3.22 -2.97 -4.52
C THR A 85 -3.38 -1.46 -4.35
N VAL A 86 -2.27 -0.70 -4.38
CA VAL A 86 -2.32 0.76 -4.25
C VAL A 86 -3.12 1.39 -5.39
N ASN A 87 -2.94 0.91 -6.63
CA ASN A 87 -3.72 1.37 -7.77
C ASN A 87 -5.22 1.11 -7.63
N SER A 88 -5.60 -0.07 -7.14
CA SER A 88 -7.00 -0.41 -6.84
C SER A 88 -7.57 0.52 -5.77
N PHE A 89 -6.87 0.67 -4.64
CA PHE A 89 -7.29 1.52 -3.53
C PHE A 89 -7.47 2.98 -3.95
N ILE A 90 -6.51 3.55 -4.68
CA ILE A 90 -6.55 4.93 -5.18
C ILE A 90 -7.68 5.13 -6.18
N SER A 91 -7.89 4.19 -7.09
CA SER A 91 -9.01 4.24 -8.05
C SER A 91 -10.35 4.24 -7.33
N LEU A 92 -10.53 3.37 -6.32
CA LEU A 92 -11.76 3.33 -5.52
C LEU A 92 -11.94 4.60 -4.69
N ALA A 93 -10.88 5.12 -4.08
CA ALA A 93 -10.91 6.39 -3.34
C ALA A 93 -11.29 7.56 -4.25
N GLY A 94 -10.70 7.67 -5.44
CA GLY A 94 -11.02 8.72 -6.42
C GLY A 94 -12.45 8.65 -6.98
N GLN A 95 -13.07 7.46 -6.92
CA GLN A 95 -14.48 7.25 -7.25
C GLN A 95 -15.43 7.49 -6.05
N GLY A 96 -14.89 7.85 -4.88
CA GLY A 96 -15.67 8.01 -3.65
C GLY A 96 -16.27 6.69 -3.15
N TYR A 97 -15.69 5.54 -3.52
CA TYR A 97 -16.24 4.22 -3.16
C TYR A 97 -16.30 4.03 -1.64
N PHE A 98 -15.27 4.49 -0.92
CA PHE A 98 -15.17 4.40 0.53
C PHE A 98 -15.96 5.50 1.28
N ASP A 99 -16.41 6.54 0.58
CA ASP A 99 -17.12 7.66 1.21
C ASP A 99 -18.46 7.22 1.79
N LYS A 100 -18.72 7.64 3.03
CA LYS A 100 -19.92 7.36 3.83
C LYS A 100 -20.14 5.85 4.03
N THR A 101 -19.04 5.11 4.20
CA THR A 101 -19.07 3.70 4.57
C THR A 101 -18.64 3.55 6.03
N VAL A 102 -19.03 2.45 6.67
CA VAL A 102 -18.60 2.16 8.05
C VAL A 102 -17.66 0.97 8.08
N CYS A 103 -16.66 1.02 8.95
CA CYS A 103 -15.85 -0.14 9.27
C CYS A 103 -16.70 -1.11 10.09
N HIS A 104 -16.83 -2.34 9.60
CA HIS A 104 -17.81 -3.31 10.11
C HIS A 104 -17.24 -4.22 11.20
N ARG A 105 -15.92 -4.25 11.36
CA ARG A 105 -15.28 -5.21 12.22
C ARG A 105 -14.08 -4.61 12.94
N LEU A 106 -14.09 -4.71 14.25
CA LEU A 106 -13.03 -4.32 15.15
C LEU A 106 -12.60 -5.55 15.94
N GLY A 107 -11.30 -5.79 15.97
CA GLY A 107 -10.67 -6.65 16.96
C GLY A 107 -9.97 -5.80 18.00
N ASP A 108 -10.25 -6.00 19.27
CA ASP A 108 -9.56 -5.34 20.38
C ASP A 108 -9.01 -6.37 21.37
N VAL A 109 -8.11 -7.23 20.87
CA VAL A 109 -7.46 -8.28 21.67
C VAL A 109 -5.97 -7.96 21.82
N PRO A 110 -5.56 -7.34 22.94
CA PRO A 110 -4.18 -6.91 23.15
C PRO A 110 -3.15 -8.02 22.85
N GLY A 111 -2.17 -7.68 22.01
CA GLY A 111 -1.05 -8.57 21.65
C GLY A 111 -1.40 -9.73 20.70
N SER A 112 -2.60 -9.79 20.13
CA SER A 112 -2.94 -10.82 19.15
C SER A 112 -3.81 -10.36 17.98
N PHE A 113 -4.77 -9.46 18.21
CA PHE A 113 -5.73 -9.08 17.17
C PHE A 113 -6.29 -7.67 17.43
N GLN A 114 -5.53 -6.65 17.04
CA GLN A 114 -5.84 -5.23 17.24
C GLN A 114 -5.89 -4.47 15.90
N MET A 115 -7.02 -4.61 15.21
CA MET A 115 -7.22 -4.07 13.87
C MET A 115 -8.67 -3.62 13.65
N LEU A 116 -8.84 -2.60 12.81
CA LEU A 116 -10.14 -2.12 12.35
C LEU A 116 -10.28 -2.42 10.85
N GLN A 117 -11.24 -3.25 10.48
CA GLN A 117 -11.50 -3.67 9.11
C GLN A 117 -12.64 -2.86 8.48
N CYS A 118 -12.36 -2.33 7.29
CA CYS A 118 -13.19 -1.38 6.55
C CYS A 118 -13.27 -1.77 5.06
N GLY A 119 -13.86 -0.90 4.25
CA GLY A 119 -13.85 -1.02 2.78
C GLY A 119 -14.96 -1.90 2.20
N ASP A 120 -15.95 -2.26 3.01
CA ASP A 120 -17.21 -2.86 2.57
C ASP A 120 -18.35 -1.82 2.66
N PRO A 121 -18.87 -1.31 1.52
CA PRO A 121 -19.98 -0.36 1.53
C PRO A 121 -21.29 -0.90 2.13
N THR A 122 -21.47 -2.22 2.19
CA THR A 122 -22.65 -2.85 2.79
C THR A 122 -22.51 -3.07 4.29
N ALA A 123 -21.28 -2.97 4.82
CA ALA A 123 -20.93 -3.27 6.21
C ALA A 123 -21.28 -4.69 6.68
N THR A 124 -21.49 -5.66 5.77
CA THR A 124 -21.77 -7.05 6.14
C THR A 124 -20.53 -7.92 6.23
N GLY A 125 -19.37 -7.41 5.80
CA GLY A 125 -18.13 -8.16 5.64
C GLY A 125 -18.03 -8.93 4.31
N THR A 126 -19.04 -8.86 3.45
CA THR A 126 -19.11 -9.62 2.19
C THR A 126 -19.19 -8.75 0.94
N GLY A 127 -19.32 -7.43 1.08
CA GLY A 127 -19.32 -6.53 -0.07
C GLY A 127 -17.97 -6.45 -0.78
N SER A 128 -18.02 -6.24 -2.08
CA SER A 128 -16.88 -6.16 -2.99
C SER A 128 -17.09 -5.04 -4.02
N PRO A 129 -16.03 -4.59 -4.72
CA PRO A 129 -16.14 -3.56 -5.74
C PRO A 129 -16.59 -4.12 -7.11
N GLY A 130 -17.10 -5.36 -7.15
CA GLY A 130 -17.47 -6.05 -8.39
C GLY A 130 -16.26 -6.62 -9.15
N TYR A 131 -15.10 -6.68 -8.50
CA TYR A 131 -13.89 -7.32 -9.02
C TYR A 131 -12.99 -7.81 -7.90
N ARG A 132 -12.09 -8.72 -8.27
CA ARG A 132 -11.02 -9.26 -7.42
C ARG A 132 -9.67 -9.23 -8.11
N PHE A 133 -8.59 -9.29 -7.34
CA PHE A 133 -7.23 -9.34 -7.86
C PHE A 133 -6.28 -10.11 -6.92
N ALA A 134 -5.09 -10.41 -7.44
CA ALA A 134 -4.08 -11.20 -6.74
C ALA A 134 -3.53 -10.52 -5.49
N GLU A 135 -3.14 -11.34 -4.50
CA GLU A 135 -2.31 -10.93 -3.38
C GLU A 135 -0.88 -10.58 -3.84
N GLU A 136 -0.29 -9.52 -3.28
CA GLU A 136 1.09 -9.08 -3.53
C GLU A 136 1.93 -9.34 -2.26
N VAL A 137 2.17 -10.63 -1.99
CA VAL A 137 2.81 -11.11 -0.76
C VAL A 137 4.10 -11.88 -1.03
N THR A 138 5.04 -11.77 -0.10
CA THR A 138 6.33 -12.46 -0.06
C THR A 138 6.31 -13.72 0.81
N GLY A 139 5.25 -13.90 1.62
CA GLY A 139 5.14 -14.97 2.61
C GLY A 139 5.88 -14.68 3.92
N LYS A 140 6.30 -13.42 4.14
CA LYS A 140 7.05 -12.96 5.31
C LYS A 140 6.43 -11.74 5.99
N GLU A 141 5.23 -11.37 5.57
CA GLU A 141 4.50 -10.22 6.06
C GLU A 141 4.26 -10.33 7.57
N THR A 142 4.45 -9.21 8.26
CA THR A 142 4.07 -9.03 9.66
C THR A 142 3.15 -7.82 9.77
N TYR A 143 2.39 -7.76 10.87
CA TYR A 143 1.33 -6.78 11.05
C TYR A 143 1.48 -6.06 12.41
N PRO A 144 2.56 -5.30 12.63
CA PRO A 144 2.68 -4.44 13.81
C PRO A 144 1.71 -3.25 13.75
N ALA A 145 1.56 -2.55 14.88
CA ALA A 145 0.86 -1.27 14.90
C ALA A 145 1.39 -0.31 13.82
N GLY A 146 0.48 0.28 13.05
CA GLY A 146 0.80 1.18 11.95
C GLY A 146 0.73 0.52 10.57
N THR A 147 0.48 -0.79 10.48
CA THR A 147 0.33 -1.48 9.19
C THR A 147 -1.04 -1.23 8.56
N LEU A 148 -1.06 -0.98 7.24
CA LEU A 148 -2.25 -1.01 6.40
C LEU A 148 -2.16 -2.21 5.45
N ALA A 149 -3.17 -3.09 5.50
CA ALA A 149 -3.17 -4.32 4.71
C ALA A 149 -4.57 -4.67 4.16
N MET A 150 -4.60 -5.42 3.05
CA MET A 150 -5.84 -5.84 2.41
C MET A 150 -6.47 -7.02 3.12
N ALA A 151 -7.80 -6.99 3.28
CA ALA A 151 -8.55 -8.18 3.63
C ALA A 151 -8.75 -9.05 2.38
N ARG A 152 -8.95 -10.35 2.58
CA ARG A 152 -9.18 -11.33 1.52
C ARG A 152 -10.07 -12.47 2.02
N THR A 153 -10.63 -13.22 1.08
CA THR A 153 -11.29 -14.50 1.40
C THR A 153 -10.26 -15.63 1.47
N SER A 154 -10.67 -16.84 1.80
CA SER A 154 -9.79 -18.01 1.71
C SER A 154 -9.36 -18.37 0.29
N GLN A 155 -10.08 -17.89 -0.73
CA GLN A 155 -9.78 -18.19 -2.13
C GLN A 155 -8.53 -17.45 -2.62
N PRO A 156 -7.74 -18.03 -3.54
CA PRO A 156 -6.64 -17.33 -4.19
C PRO A 156 -7.13 -16.12 -4.99
N SER A 157 -6.35 -15.04 -4.99
CA SER A 157 -6.63 -13.82 -5.75
C SER A 157 -8.01 -13.25 -5.45
N SER A 158 -8.31 -13.05 -4.17
CA SER A 158 -9.63 -12.66 -3.69
C SER A 158 -9.66 -11.32 -2.96
N GLN A 159 -8.59 -10.54 -3.07
CA GLN A 159 -8.59 -9.17 -2.57
C GLN A 159 -9.54 -8.32 -3.42
N GLY A 160 -10.36 -7.51 -2.75
CA GLY A 160 -11.33 -6.63 -3.38
C GLY A 160 -11.15 -5.19 -2.88
N SER A 161 -12.13 -4.69 -2.15
CA SER A 161 -12.10 -3.33 -1.58
C SER A 161 -11.85 -3.28 -0.09
N GLN A 162 -11.94 -4.41 0.61
CA GLN A 162 -11.81 -4.45 2.05
C GLN A 162 -10.33 -4.42 2.50
N PHE A 163 -10.05 -3.66 3.54
CA PHE A 163 -8.72 -3.49 4.12
C PHE A 163 -8.83 -3.38 5.64
N PHE A 164 -7.71 -3.54 6.35
CA PHE A 164 -7.65 -3.36 7.79
C PHE A 164 -6.50 -2.45 8.21
N LEU A 165 -6.78 -1.66 9.24
CA LEU A 165 -5.90 -0.69 9.86
C LEU A 165 -5.42 -1.28 11.19
N VAL A 166 -4.14 -1.62 11.29
CA VAL A 166 -3.57 -2.25 12.49
C VAL A 166 -3.16 -1.16 13.48
N PHE A 167 -3.77 -1.16 14.67
CA PHE A 167 -3.50 -0.15 15.72
C PHE A 167 -2.78 -0.72 16.95
N GLY A 168 -2.64 -2.04 17.03
CA GLY A 168 -1.82 -2.76 18.01
C GLY A 168 -1.27 -4.04 17.39
N ASP A 169 -0.29 -4.67 18.03
CA ASP A 169 0.37 -5.86 17.48
C ASP A 169 -0.65 -6.96 17.15
N THR A 170 -0.64 -7.39 15.89
CA THR A 170 -1.60 -8.35 15.34
C THR A 170 -0.87 -9.54 14.74
N VAL A 171 -1.29 -10.74 15.10
CA VAL A 171 -0.70 -11.99 14.60
C VAL A 171 -1.65 -12.62 13.59
N LEU A 172 -1.26 -12.55 12.33
CA LEU A 172 -1.97 -13.15 11.20
C LEU A 172 -0.99 -13.97 10.36
N PRO A 173 -1.49 -14.98 9.61
CA PRO A 173 -0.69 -15.61 8.56
C PRO A 173 -0.14 -14.56 7.59
N PRO A 174 1.09 -14.72 7.07
CA PRO A 174 1.75 -13.76 6.18
C PRO A 174 1.21 -13.86 4.75
N ASN A 175 -0.09 -13.69 4.59
CA ASN A 175 -0.79 -13.85 3.31
C ASN A 175 -1.81 -12.74 3.03
N TYR A 176 -1.72 -11.63 3.76
CA TYR A 176 -2.44 -10.39 3.48
C TYR A 176 -1.46 -9.37 2.94
N THR A 177 -1.79 -8.75 1.81
CA THR A 177 -0.93 -7.74 1.16
C THR A 177 -0.81 -6.52 2.06
N VAL A 178 0.40 -6.22 2.51
CA VAL A 178 0.73 -4.94 3.14
C VAL A 178 0.95 -3.91 2.03
N PHE A 179 0.19 -2.82 2.03
CA PHE A 179 0.23 -1.83 0.95
C PHE A 179 0.45 -0.39 1.46
N GLY A 180 0.73 -0.22 2.74
CA GLY A 180 1.07 1.08 3.29
C GLY A 180 1.22 1.09 4.81
N THR A 181 1.40 2.29 5.33
CA THR A 181 1.54 2.57 6.76
C THR A 181 0.59 3.69 7.21
N ILE A 182 0.33 3.73 8.51
CA ILE A 182 -0.53 4.69 9.19
C ILE A 182 0.35 5.62 10.04
N ASP A 183 0.08 6.92 10.01
CA ASP A 183 0.82 7.89 10.80
C ASP A 183 0.46 7.83 12.31
N ALA A 184 1.32 8.43 13.14
CA ALA A 184 1.16 8.40 14.59
C ALA A 184 -0.11 9.13 15.07
N ALA A 185 -0.61 10.10 14.31
CA ALA A 185 -1.88 10.77 14.62
C ALA A 185 -3.06 9.84 14.35
N GLY A 186 -3.05 9.13 13.22
CA GLY A 186 -4.03 8.12 12.86
C GLY A 186 -4.10 6.97 13.87
N LEU A 187 -2.95 6.52 14.39
CA LEU A 187 -2.91 5.52 15.46
C LEU A 187 -3.65 5.97 16.73
N LYS A 188 -3.58 7.25 17.09
CA LYS A 188 -4.34 7.79 18.24
C LYS A 188 -5.85 7.79 17.97
N VAL A 189 -6.27 8.11 16.75
CA VAL A 189 -7.68 8.07 16.34
C VAL A 189 -8.21 6.64 16.44
N LEU A 190 -7.47 5.66 15.91
CA LEU A 190 -7.84 4.25 15.95
C LEU A 190 -7.87 3.71 17.38
N GLY A 191 -6.88 4.04 18.21
CA GLY A 191 -6.85 3.65 19.62
C GLY A 191 -8.01 4.22 20.43
N ALA A 192 -8.40 5.46 20.19
CA ALA A 192 -9.57 6.06 20.84
C ALA A 192 -10.89 5.37 20.44
N LEU A 193 -11.00 4.95 19.18
CA LEU A 193 -12.15 4.18 18.71
C LEU A 193 -12.18 2.78 19.31
N ALA A 194 -11.02 2.11 19.34
CA ALA A 194 -10.87 0.78 19.94
C ALA A 194 -11.20 0.77 21.44
N ALA A 195 -10.82 1.81 22.18
CA ALA A 195 -11.12 1.95 23.59
C ALA A 195 -12.63 2.00 23.93
N ALA A 196 -13.48 2.31 22.94
CA ALA A 196 -14.94 2.21 23.10
C ALA A 196 -15.44 0.76 23.05
N GLY A 197 -14.65 -0.18 22.53
CA GLY A 197 -14.94 -1.61 22.46
C GLY A 197 -15.76 -2.05 21.25
N THR A 198 -16.06 -3.35 21.23
CA THR A 198 -16.87 -4.03 20.21
C THR A 198 -18.13 -4.62 20.85
N ASP A 199 -19.13 -4.91 20.04
CA ASP A 199 -20.31 -5.68 20.48
C ASP A 199 -20.00 -7.16 20.77
N ASN A 200 -18.75 -7.59 20.51
CA ASN A 200 -18.27 -8.96 20.67
C ASN A 200 -19.12 -10.00 19.92
N SER A 201 -19.77 -9.62 18.82
CA SER A 201 -20.66 -10.49 18.03
C SER A 201 -19.95 -11.68 17.39
N GLU A 202 -18.64 -11.58 17.16
CA GLU A 202 -17.80 -12.67 16.64
C GLU A 202 -17.05 -13.42 17.76
N GLY A 203 -17.17 -12.96 19.01
CA GLY A 203 -16.52 -13.54 20.18
C GLY A 203 -15.05 -13.11 20.36
N MET A 204 -14.51 -13.41 21.54
CA MET A 204 -13.11 -13.16 21.93
C MET A 204 -12.63 -11.71 21.75
N GLY A 205 -13.50 -10.71 21.90
CA GLY A 205 -13.15 -9.29 21.73
C GLY A 205 -13.24 -8.82 20.28
N VAL A 206 -13.94 -9.56 19.42
CA VAL A 206 -14.10 -9.25 18.00
C VAL A 206 -15.58 -9.06 17.67
N GLY A 207 -15.90 -8.03 16.90
CA GLY A 207 -17.26 -7.75 16.46
C GLY A 207 -17.41 -6.36 15.85
N THR A 208 -18.64 -5.88 15.77
CA THR A 208 -18.96 -4.53 15.31
C THR A 208 -18.43 -3.49 16.30
N PRO A 209 -17.80 -2.38 15.85
CA PRO A 209 -17.44 -1.28 16.74
C PRO A 209 -18.67 -0.72 17.49
N LEU A 210 -18.56 -0.49 18.80
CA LEU A 210 -19.64 0.14 19.58
C LEU A 210 -19.81 1.63 19.23
N THR A 211 -18.70 2.31 18.93
CA THR A 211 -18.74 3.63 18.29
C THR A 211 -18.64 3.43 16.78
N PRO A 212 -19.63 3.87 15.98
CA PRO A 212 -19.56 3.77 14.53
C PRO A 212 -18.26 4.35 13.98
N ALA A 213 -17.60 3.59 13.12
CA ALA A 213 -16.33 3.95 12.51
C ALA A 213 -16.57 4.38 11.05
N GLU A 214 -17.11 5.58 10.84
CA GLU A 214 -17.50 6.07 9.52
C GLU A 214 -16.30 6.66 8.76
N ILE A 215 -16.03 6.13 7.56
CA ILE A 215 -15.14 6.76 6.60
C ILE A 215 -15.92 7.85 5.87
N THR A 216 -15.70 9.10 6.26
CA THR A 216 -16.37 10.25 5.62
C THR A 216 -15.76 10.56 4.25
N SER A 217 -14.46 10.35 4.07
CA SER A 217 -13.78 10.41 2.77
C SER A 217 -12.38 9.81 2.79
N VAL A 218 -11.86 9.46 1.61
CA VAL A 218 -10.45 9.10 1.40
C VAL A 218 -9.89 9.94 0.25
N LYS A 219 -8.85 10.74 0.51
CA LYS A 219 -8.34 11.73 -0.46
C LYS A 219 -6.81 11.81 -0.45
N PRO A 220 -6.16 12.23 -1.55
CA PRO A 220 -4.75 12.58 -1.54
C PRO A 220 -4.45 13.63 -0.47
N ARG A 221 -3.29 13.51 0.19
CA ARG A 221 -2.81 14.48 1.18
C ARG A 221 -2.25 15.74 0.53
#